data_AF-A0A1E3K605-F1
#
_entry.id   AF-A0A1E3K605-F1
#
_cell.length_a   1.000
_cell.length_b   1.000
_cell.length_c   1.000
_cell.angle_alpha   90.00
_cell.angle_beta   90.00
_cell.angle_gamma   90.00
#
_symmetry.space_group_name_H-M   'P 1'
#
loop_
_entity.id
_entity.type
_entity.pdbx_description
1 polymer ?
#
loop_
_entity_poly.entity_id
_entity_poly.type
_entity_poly.pdbx_seq_one_letter_code
_entity_poly.pdbx_strand_id
1 'polypeptide(L)'
;MPHGLPDAFCQLLANLRQSLTSLGLAFKPPVTIPAALQQLEKISEQINQLISCAIMAKGELGKEWKEGIFAVEGELERHIQVLESGGDYLRSTGMVWETIDRMTKDISKDERSAVIRRWKSHQSIIKDAWEEFKETLEGDGENEDDGWDELGLGEGSLSDEEKARSTAIKPLLALHQLLHASMPRYLPQLPENDLTLLLTLSEDLIDAYDELVSATHPGQDEEEIREALTRLRDLSLKMASVVTDKSIYKWKERFQQEQEKWESRKLDMSNLSEALRDA
;
A
#
# COMPACT_ATOMS: atom_id res chain seq x y z
N MET A 1 17.51 -16.34 8.61
CA MET A 1 17.43 -16.76 7.20
C MET A 1 18.69 -17.53 6.83
N PRO A 2 18.62 -18.61 6.02
CA PRO A 2 19.82 -19.33 5.57
C PRO A 2 20.76 -18.41 4.76
N HIS A 3 22.06 -18.53 5.00
CA HIS A 3 23.07 -17.74 4.28
C HIS A 3 23.01 -18.04 2.77
N GLY A 4 23.05 -16.99 1.95
CA GLY A 4 23.03 -17.09 0.49
C GLY A 4 21.66 -17.33 -0.14
N LEU A 5 20.58 -17.39 0.64
CA LEU A 5 19.22 -17.57 0.09
C LEU A 5 18.82 -16.46 -0.92
N PRO A 6 19.08 -15.17 -0.67
CA PRO A 6 18.79 -14.11 -1.66
C PRO A 6 19.59 -14.26 -2.95
N ASP A 7 20.87 -14.63 -2.86
CA ASP A 7 21.72 -14.81 -4.04
C ASP A 7 21.26 -16.03 -4.85
N ALA A 8 20.88 -17.12 -4.18
CA ALA A 8 20.28 -18.29 -4.82
C ALA A 8 18.97 -17.93 -5.53
N PHE A 9 18.12 -17.13 -4.88
CA PHE A 9 16.87 -16.64 -5.45
C PHE A 9 17.11 -15.82 -6.73
N CYS A 10 18.03 -14.85 -6.70
CA CYS A 10 18.41 -14.06 -7.87
C CYS A 10 19.02 -14.93 -8.99
N GLN A 11 19.82 -15.93 -8.64
CA GLN A 11 20.39 -16.85 -9.62
C GLN A 11 19.30 -17.70 -10.30
N LEU A 12 18.29 -18.14 -9.54
CA LEU A 12 17.14 -18.86 -10.09
C LEU A 12 16.34 -17.99 -11.07
N LEU A 13 16.11 -16.72 -10.76
CA LEU A 13 15.48 -15.76 -11.69
C LEU A 13 16.29 -15.60 -12.98
N ALA A 14 17.61 -15.46 -12.88
CA ALA A 14 18.49 -15.39 -14.05
C ALA A 14 18.43 -16.68 -14.90
N ASN A 15 18.42 -17.84 -14.25
CA ASN A 15 18.31 -19.14 -14.91
C ASN A 15 16.94 -19.34 -15.59
N LEU A 16 15.86 -18.83 -14.97
CA LEU A 16 14.51 -18.84 -15.52
C LEU A 16 14.44 -18.01 -16.80
N ARG A 17 14.98 -16.79 -16.76
CA ARG A 17 15.09 -15.91 -17.93
C ARG A 17 15.83 -16.56 -19.10
N GLN A 18 16.93 -17.26 -18.80
CA GLN A 18 17.69 -17.99 -19.82
C GLN A 18 16.90 -19.15 -20.41
N SER A 19 16.21 -19.93 -19.57
CA SER A 19 15.42 -21.09 -20.02
C SER A 19 14.22 -20.65 -20.86
N LEU A 20 13.62 -19.49 -20.56
CA LEU A 20 12.60 -18.88 -21.40
C LEU A 20 13.12 -18.45 -22.78
N THR A 21 14.34 -17.90 -22.84
CA THR A 21 15.00 -17.62 -24.13
C THR A 21 15.12 -18.90 -24.95
N SER A 22 15.58 -19.98 -24.32
CA SER A 22 15.70 -21.29 -24.97
C SER A 22 14.35 -21.87 -25.39
N LEU A 23 13.29 -21.65 -24.62
CA LEU A 23 11.92 -22.02 -24.99
C LEU A 23 11.48 -21.29 -26.27
N GLY A 24 11.63 -19.97 -26.31
CA GLY A 24 11.31 -19.18 -27.51
C GLY A 24 12.09 -19.63 -28.75
N LEU A 25 13.35 -20.04 -28.58
CA LEU A 25 14.15 -20.61 -29.67
C LEU A 25 13.65 -21.98 -30.13
N ALA A 26 13.13 -22.82 -29.23
CA ALA A 26 12.56 -24.11 -29.58
C ALA A 26 11.26 -24.00 -30.40
N PHE A 27 10.54 -22.88 -30.26
CA PHE A 27 9.35 -22.55 -31.05
C PHE A 27 9.64 -21.85 -32.37
N LYS A 28 10.91 -21.51 -32.66
CA LYS A 28 11.30 -21.01 -33.98
C LYS A 28 11.03 -22.08 -35.06
N PRO A 29 10.36 -21.77 -36.18
CA PRO A 29 10.09 -22.77 -37.22
C PRO A 29 11.37 -23.36 -37.85
N PRO A 30 11.43 -24.70 -38.05
CA PRO A 30 10.45 -25.69 -37.59
C PRO A 30 10.54 -25.91 -36.07
N VAL A 31 9.38 -25.99 -35.41
CA VAL A 31 9.28 -26.19 -33.95
C VAL A 31 9.98 -27.49 -33.54
N THR A 32 10.85 -27.40 -32.53
CA THR A 32 11.58 -28.56 -31.98
C THR A 32 10.89 -29.05 -30.71
N ILE A 33 9.89 -29.92 -30.87
CA ILE A 33 9.04 -30.42 -29.75
C ILE A 33 9.85 -30.97 -28.57
N PRO A 34 10.88 -31.83 -28.76
CA PRO A 34 11.65 -32.35 -27.63
C PRO A 34 12.39 -31.25 -26.85
N ALA A 35 12.90 -30.23 -27.54
CA ALA A 35 13.57 -29.10 -26.90
C ALA A 35 12.55 -28.23 -26.15
N ALA A 36 11.37 -28.01 -26.70
CA ALA A 36 10.29 -27.27 -26.05
C ALA A 36 9.84 -27.95 -24.74
N LEU A 37 9.58 -29.26 -24.77
CA LEU A 37 9.22 -30.04 -23.59
C LEU A 37 10.30 -29.96 -22.50
N GLN A 38 11.57 -30.14 -22.88
CA GLN A 38 12.69 -30.02 -21.95
C GLN A 38 12.76 -28.64 -21.28
N GLN A 39 12.52 -27.56 -22.04
CA GLN A 39 12.55 -26.21 -21.46
C GLN A 39 11.36 -25.95 -20.54
N LEU A 40 10.17 -26.46 -20.87
CA LEU A 40 8.98 -26.35 -19.99
C LEU A 40 9.19 -27.08 -18.65
N GLU A 41 9.73 -28.30 -18.68
CA GLU A 41 10.09 -29.04 -17.47
C GLU A 41 11.09 -28.25 -16.60
N LYS A 42 12.13 -27.70 -17.23
CA LYS A 42 13.14 -26.89 -16.55
C LYS A 42 12.57 -25.61 -15.94
N ILE A 43 11.68 -24.91 -16.65
CA ILE A 43 10.97 -23.73 -16.15
C ILE A 43 10.12 -24.10 -14.94
N SER A 44 9.37 -25.20 -15.00
CA SER A 44 8.55 -25.68 -13.88
C SER A 44 9.40 -25.99 -12.65
N GLU A 45 10.55 -26.67 -12.82
CA GLU A 45 11.48 -26.96 -11.73
C GLU A 45 12.03 -25.67 -11.10
N GLN A 46 12.42 -24.69 -11.91
CA GLN A 46 12.94 -23.40 -11.44
C GLN A 46 11.90 -22.60 -10.67
N ILE A 47 10.64 -22.58 -11.11
CA ILE A 47 9.54 -21.96 -10.37
C ILE A 47 9.34 -22.65 -9.01
N ASN A 48 9.35 -23.98 -8.96
CA ASN A 48 9.24 -24.72 -7.70
C ASN A 48 10.41 -24.42 -6.73
N GLN A 49 11.62 -24.24 -7.26
CA GLN A 49 12.79 -23.83 -6.48
C GLN A 49 12.63 -22.39 -5.95
N LEU A 50 12.12 -21.46 -6.76
CA LEU A 50 11.80 -20.09 -6.32
C LEU A 50 10.75 -20.08 -5.22
N ILE A 51 9.67 -20.86 -5.37
CA ILE A 51 8.62 -21.02 -4.34
C ILE A 51 9.23 -21.55 -3.04
N SER A 52 10.10 -22.56 -3.13
CA SER A 52 10.80 -23.12 -1.97
C SER A 52 11.63 -22.06 -1.25
N CYS A 53 12.37 -21.23 -2.00
CA CYS A 53 13.11 -20.10 -1.43
C CYS A 53 12.19 -19.09 -0.74
N ALA A 54 11.04 -18.75 -1.35
CA ALA A 54 10.09 -17.80 -0.79
C ALA A 54 9.37 -18.34 0.47
N ILE A 55 9.16 -19.65 0.57
CA ILE A 55 8.65 -20.30 1.80
C ILE A 55 9.70 -20.28 2.91
N MET A 56 10.98 -20.40 2.57
CA MET A 56 12.09 -20.34 3.54
C MET A 56 12.37 -18.91 4.03
N ALA A 57 12.07 -17.90 3.21
CA ALA A 57 12.02 -16.51 3.63
C ALA A 57 10.82 -16.31 4.58
N LYS A 58 11.07 -15.59 5.67
CA LYS A 58 10.04 -15.25 6.68
C LYS A 58 9.61 -13.80 6.51
N GLY A 59 8.55 -13.41 7.21
CA GLY A 59 8.13 -12.03 7.31
C GLY A 59 7.73 -11.42 5.97
N GLU A 60 8.01 -10.13 5.83
CA GLU A 60 7.68 -9.32 4.66
C GLU A 60 8.52 -9.70 3.44
N LEU A 61 9.77 -10.13 3.63
CA LEU A 61 10.61 -10.60 2.52
C LEU A 61 9.97 -11.80 1.82
N GLY A 62 9.47 -12.75 2.60
CA GLY A 62 8.78 -13.93 2.05
C GLY A 62 7.51 -13.55 1.30
N LYS A 63 6.75 -12.55 1.77
CA LYS A 63 5.58 -12.03 1.05
C LYS A 63 5.98 -11.37 -0.27
N GLU A 64 6.95 -10.45 -0.25
CA GLU A 64 7.44 -9.77 -1.46
C GLU A 64 7.94 -10.77 -2.51
N TRP A 65 8.67 -11.81 -2.09
CA TRP A 65 9.15 -12.85 -3.00
C TRP A 65 8.01 -13.65 -3.61
N LYS A 66 6.97 -13.98 -2.83
CA LYS A 66 5.78 -14.68 -3.34
C LYS A 66 5.01 -13.83 -4.35
N GLU A 67 4.78 -12.55 -4.03
CA GLU A 67 4.12 -11.61 -4.94
C GLU A 67 4.87 -11.49 -6.27
N GLY A 68 6.20 -11.39 -6.21
CA GLY A 68 7.05 -11.40 -7.41
C GLY A 68 6.93 -12.71 -8.22
N ILE A 69 6.91 -13.86 -7.55
CA ILE A 69 6.75 -15.16 -8.22
C ILE A 69 5.39 -15.24 -8.91
N PHE A 70 4.31 -14.82 -8.25
CA PHE A 70 2.97 -14.79 -8.86
C PHE A 70 2.91 -13.89 -10.08
N ALA A 71 3.60 -12.74 -10.05
CA ALA A 71 3.69 -11.86 -11.22
C ALA A 71 4.40 -12.54 -12.40
N VAL A 72 5.51 -13.24 -12.13
CA VAL A 72 6.25 -14.00 -13.16
C VAL A 72 5.42 -15.18 -13.69
N GLU A 73 4.74 -15.93 -12.82
CA GLU A 73 3.87 -17.04 -13.18
C GLU A 73 2.70 -16.58 -14.06
N GLY A 74 2.02 -15.49 -13.69
CA GLY A 74 0.93 -14.95 -14.49
C GLY A 74 1.35 -14.42 -15.87
N GLU A 75 2.59 -13.97 -16.04
CA GLU A 75 3.17 -13.65 -17.35
C GLU A 75 3.56 -14.91 -18.13
N LEU A 76 4.09 -15.94 -17.45
CA LEU A 76 4.42 -17.22 -18.07
C LEU A 76 3.17 -17.94 -18.60
N GLU A 77 2.08 -17.95 -17.85
CA GLU A 77 0.80 -18.51 -18.30
C GLU A 77 0.30 -17.82 -19.56
N ARG A 78 0.35 -16.48 -19.58
CA ARG A 78 0.01 -15.69 -20.78
C ARG A 78 0.92 -16.00 -21.95
N HIS A 79 2.22 -16.19 -21.71
CA HIS A 79 3.16 -16.61 -22.75
C HIS A 79 2.83 -17.99 -23.32
N ILE A 80 2.49 -18.96 -22.47
CA ILE A 80 2.07 -20.31 -22.90
C ILE A 80 0.83 -20.23 -23.79
N GLN A 81 -0.18 -19.44 -23.42
CA GLN A 81 -1.37 -19.23 -24.25
C GLN A 81 -1.04 -18.62 -25.62
N VAL A 82 -0.07 -17.71 -25.68
CA VAL A 82 0.42 -17.15 -26.96
C VAL A 82 1.13 -18.22 -27.81
N LEU A 83 1.90 -19.10 -27.19
CA LEU A 83 2.54 -20.23 -27.89
C LEU A 83 1.51 -21.21 -28.46
N GLU A 84 0.47 -21.54 -27.69
CA GLU A 84 -0.61 -22.44 -28.10
C GLU A 84 -1.44 -21.88 -29.27
N SER A 85 -1.71 -20.58 -29.23
CA SER A 85 -2.48 -19.88 -30.28
C SER A 85 -1.65 -19.53 -31.53
N GLY A 86 -0.33 -19.76 -31.51
CA GLY A 86 0.57 -19.38 -32.59
C GLY A 86 0.73 -17.86 -32.74
N GLY A 87 0.53 -17.10 -31.67
CA GLY A 87 0.66 -15.65 -31.64
C GLY A 87 2.11 -15.17 -31.65
N ASP A 88 2.31 -13.88 -31.40
CA ASP A 88 3.65 -13.26 -31.34
C ASP A 88 4.41 -13.69 -30.08
N TYR A 89 5.07 -14.84 -30.19
CA TYR A 89 5.82 -15.44 -29.09
C TYR A 89 7.04 -14.59 -28.69
N LEU A 90 7.64 -13.82 -29.61
CA LEU A 90 8.79 -12.98 -29.29
C LEU A 90 8.39 -11.82 -28.39
N ARG A 91 7.26 -11.17 -28.70
CA ARG A 91 6.71 -10.11 -27.84
C ARG A 91 6.35 -10.64 -26.46
N SER A 92 5.66 -11.79 -26.39
CA SER A 92 5.28 -12.37 -25.09
C SER A 92 6.48 -12.86 -24.28
N THR A 93 7.54 -13.39 -24.91
CA THR A 93 8.82 -13.67 -24.23
C THR A 93 9.41 -12.39 -23.62
N GLY A 94 9.36 -11.27 -24.36
CA GLY A 94 9.82 -9.97 -23.87
C GLY A 94 9.10 -9.50 -22.62
N MET A 95 7.79 -9.71 -22.51
CA MET A 95 7.00 -9.33 -21.33
C MET A 95 7.40 -10.12 -20.08
N VAL A 96 7.63 -11.43 -20.22
CA VAL A 96 8.10 -12.24 -19.10
C VAL A 96 9.53 -11.82 -18.70
N TRP A 97 10.41 -11.52 -19.68
CA TRP A 97 11.75 -10.98 -19.38
C TRP A 97 11.68 -9.69 -18.59
N GLU A 98 10.86 -8.72 -19.01
CA GLU A 98 10.70 -7.45 -18.29
C GLU A 98 10.24 -7.66 -16.86
N THR A 99 9.35 -8.65 -16.64
CA THR A 99 8.85 -8.99 -15.30
C THR A 99 9.94 -9.62 -14.44
N ILE A 100 10.71 -10.57 -14.98
CA ILE A 100 11.86 -11.17 -14.28
C ILE A 100 12.95 -10.12 -14.00
N ASP A 101 13.24 -9.25 -14.95
CA ASP A 101 14.28 -8.22 -14.85
C ASP A 101 13.88 -7.16 -13.80
N ARG A 102 12.60 -6.75 -13.77
CA ARG A 102 12.04 -5.88 -12.74
C ARG A 102 12.16 -6.51 -11.36
N MET A 103 11.72 -7.77 -11.23
CA MET A 103 11.81 -8.50 -9.98
C MET A 103 13.27 -8.63 -9.52
N THR A 104 14.19 -9.00 -10.40
CA THR A 104 15.62 -9.16 -10.06
C THR A 104 16.24 -7.84 -9.58
N LYS A 105 15.85 -6.71 -10.17
CA LYS A 105 16.38 -5.39 -9.83
C LYS A 105 15.80 -4.85 -8.52
N ASP A 106 14.51 -5.06 -8.31
CA ASP A 106 13.77 -4.35 -7.28
C ASP A 106 13.63 -5.18 -5.99
N ILE A 107 13.73 -6.50 -6.05
CA ILE A 107 13.47 -7.35 -4.88
C ILE A 107 14.44 -7.09 -3.72
N SER A 108 13.91 -7.14 -2.50
CA SER A 108 14.72 -7.03 -1.30
C SER A 108 15.58 -8.26 -1.10
N LYS A 109 16.75 -8.04 -0.49
CA LYS A 109 17.70 -9.11 -0.12
C LYS A 109 17.65 -9.46 1.36
N ASP A 110 16.94 -8.67 2.15
CA ASP A 110 16.82 -8.82 3.59
C ASP A 110 15.47 -8.28 4.05
N GLU A 111 15.02 -8.76 5.21
CA GLU A 111 13.72 -8.43 5.79
C GLU A 111 13.54 -6.93 6.00
N ARG A 112 14.59 -6.23 6.41
CA ARG A 112 14.52 -4.80 6.72
C ARG A 112 14.31 -3.99 5.44
N SER A 113 15.01 -4.34 4.36
CA SER A 113 14.80 -3.74 3.05
C SER A 113 13.37 -3.97 2.53
N ALA A 114 12.80 -5.17 2.75
CA ALA A 114 11.43 -5.49 2.37
C ALA A 114 10.42 -4.64 3.14
N VAL A 115 10.57 -4.56 4.47
CA VAL A 115 9.73 -3.71 5.33
C VAL A 115 9.81 -2.24 4.92
N ILE A 116 11.01 -1.71 4.63
CA ILE A 116 11.17 -0.32 4.18
C ILE A 116 10.45 -0.07 2.85
N ARG A 117 10.55 -1.01 1.91
CA ARG A 117 9.86 -0.90 0.61
C ARG A 117 8.34 -0.95 0.79
N ARG A 118 7.83 -1.90 1.57
CA ARG A 118 6.41 -1.98 1.89
C ARG A 118 5.90 -0.71 2.59
N TRP A 119 6.68 -0.18 3.53
CA TRP A 119 6.35 1.08 4.20
C TRP A 119 6.21 2.25 3.24
N LYS A 120 7.07 2.36 2.22
CA LYS A 120 6.96 3.41 1.19
C LYS A 120 5.67 3.29 0.39
N SER A 121 5.23 2.06 0.11
CA SER A 121 3.91 1.82 -0.51
C SER A 121 2.79 2.32 0.40
N HIS A 122 2.87 2.04 1.71
CA HIS A 122 1.88 2.54 2.67
C HIS A 122 1.87 4.08 2.74
N GLN A 123 3.05 4.70 2.66
CA GLN A 123 3.18 6.16 2.62
C GLN A 123 2.53 6.78 1.38
N SER A 124 2.61 6.13 0.21
CA SER A 124 1.93 6.65 -0.98
C SER A 124 0.42 6.58 -0.79
N ILE A 125 -0.12 5.46 -0.28
CA ILE A 125 -1.56 5.31 -0.06
C ILE A 125 -2.10 6.38 0.91
N ILE A 126 -1.45 6.59 2.05
CA ILE A 126 -1.87 7.65 3.00
C ILE A 126 -1.74 9.03 2.38
N LYS A 127 -0.72 9.27 1.55
CA LYS A 127 -0.56 10.55 0.85
C LYS A 127 -1.70 10.75 -0.14
N ASP A 128 -2.06 9.74 -0.91
CA ASP A 128 -3.12 9.83 -1.91
C ASP A 128 -4.48 10.09 -1.21
N ALA A 129 -4.80 9.36 -0.14
CA ALA A 129 -6.00 9.61 0.69
C ALA A 129 -6.00 11.02 1.33
N TRP A 130 -4.82 11.55 1.68
CA TRP A 130 -4.70 12.93 2.18
C TRP A 130 -4.93 13.98 1.10
N GLU A 131 -4.46 13.73 -0.13
CA GLU A 131 -4.73 14.62 -1.26
C GLU A 131 -6.23 14.61 -1.59
N GLU A 132 -6.85 13.44 -1.66
CA GLU A 132 -8.30 13.27 -1.82
C GLU A 132 -9.08 14.05 -0.76
N PHE A 133 -8.74 13.88 0.52
CA PHE A 133 -9.37 14.66 1.61
C PHE A 133 -9.26 16.18 1.43
N LYS A 134 -8.13 16.68 0.92
CA LYS A 134 -7.97 18.12 0.66
C LYS A 134 -8.79 18.57 -0.55
N GLU A 135 -8.85 17.77 -1.59
CA GLU A 135 -9.68 18.03 -2.77
C GLU A 135 -11.15 18.15 -2.37
N THR A 136 -11.65 17.25 -1.50
CA THR A 136 -13.01 17.32 -0.94
C THR A 136 -13.27 18.62 -0.15
N LEU A 137 -12.25 19.21 0.48
CA LEU A 137 -12.36 20.51 1.18
C LEU A 137 -12.29 21.72 0.22
N GLU A 138 -11.58 21.57 -0.89
CA GLU A 138 -11.27 22.64 -1.84
C GLU A 138 -12.29 22.72 -3.00
N GLY A 139 -13.09 21.66 -3.23
CA GLY A 139 -14.10 21.51 -4.30
C GLY A 139 -15.28 22.51 -4.30
N ASP A 140 -15.12 23.66 -3.66
CA ASP A 140 -16.11 24.73 -3.51
C ASP A 140 -15.66 26.05 -4.16
N GLY A 141 -14.59 26.02 -4.96
CA GLY A 141 -14.04 27.20 -5.62
C GLY A 141 -13.70 26.92 -7.08
N GLU A 142 -14.66 27.18 -7.97
CA GLU A 142 -14.55 27.14 -9.44
C GLU A 142 -14.78 25.78 -10.13
N ASN A 143 -15.98 25.19 -9.99
CA ASN A 143 -16.46 24.29 -11.05
C ASN A 143 -17.34 25.06 -12.04
N GLU A 144 -16.71 25.37 -13.17
CA GLU A 144 -17.36 25.55 -14.47
C GLU A 144 -18.14 24.29 -14.82
N ASP A 145 -19.44 24.25 -14.49
CA ASP A 145 -20.53 23.51 -15.19
C ASP A 145 -20.07 22.37 -16.11
N ASP A 146 -19.36 21.39 -15.55
CA ASP A 146 -18.89 20.21 -16.24
C ASP A 146 -20.01 19.20 -16.12
N GLY A 147 -20.90 19.20 -17.13
CA GLY A 147 -22.20 18.52 -17.29
C GLY A 147 -22.34 17.02 -17.00
N TRP A 148 -21.67 16.54 -15.96
CA TRP A 148 -21.88 15.31 -15.21
C TRP A 148 -22.90 15.50 -14.08
N ASP A 149 -23.22 16.75 -13.72
CA ASP A 149 -24.27 17.09 -12.75
C ASP A 149 -25.68 16.63 -13.19
N GLU A 150 -25.89 16.40 -14.50
CA GLU A 150 -27.16 15.86 -15.04
C GLU A 150 -27.36 14.36 -14.77
N LEU A 151 -26.34 13.62 -14.33
CA LEU A 151 -26.47 12.19 -14.01
C LEU A 151 -26.78 11.92 -12.54
N GLY A 152 -26.81 12.94 -11.67
CA GLY A 152 -27.06 12.77 -10.24
C GLY A 152 -26.05 11.85 -9.54
N LEU A 153 -24.86 11.70 -10.13
CA LEU A 153 -23.74 10.90 -9.61
C LEU A 153 -22.66 11.78 -8.97
N GLY A 154 -22.87 13.09 -8.89
CA GLY A 154 -22.03 13.96 -8.07
C GLY A 154 -22.28 13.63 -6.60
N GLU A 155 -21.24 13.18 -5.90
CA GLU A 155 -21.22 13.28 -4.44
C GLU A 155 -21.52 14.74 -4.10
N GLY A 156 -22.60 15.00 -3.36
CA GLY A 156 -23.09 16.37 -3.15
C GLY A 156 -22.02 17.26 -2.52
N SER A 157 -22.04 18.57 -2.71
CA SER A 157 -21.07 19.42 -2.00
C SER A 157 -21.24 19.31 -0.48
N LEU A 158 -20.15 19.46 0.28
CA LEU A 158 -20.22 19.54 1.74
C LEU A 158 -21.06 20.76 2.15
N SER A 159 -22.03 20.57 3.04
CA SER A 159 -22.68 21.70 3.72
C SER A 159 -21.67 22.52 4.53
N ASP A 160 -22.00 23.77 4.86
CA ASP A 160 -21.14 24.64 5.68
C ASP A 160 -20.74 23.98 7.01
N GLU A 161 -21.68 23.24 7.62
CA GLU A 161 -21.43 22.48 8.84
C GLU A 161 -20.44 21.34 8.60
N GLU A 162 -20.67 20.50 7.59
CA GLU A 162 -19.77 19.40 7.21
C GLU A 162 -18.36 19.90 6.86
N LYS A 163 -18.27 21.00 6.12
CA LYS A 163 -17.00 21.65 5.77
C LYS A 163 -16.28 22.16 7.02
N ALA A 164 -17.01 22.74 7.98
CA ALA A 164 -16.44 23.14 9.26
C ALA A 164 -15.96 21.92 10.07
N ARG A 165 -16.66 20.78 10.03
CA ARG A 165 -16.21 19.49 10.61
C ARG A 165 -14.93 18.98 9.96
N SER A 166 -14.90 18.80 8.66
CA SER A 166 -13.72 18.34 7.93
C SER A 166 -12.52 19.28 8.15
N THR A 167 -12.74 20.59 8.13
CA THR A 167 -11.69 21.59 8.41
C THR A 167 -11.11 21.44 9.82
N ALA A 168 -11.94 21.12 10.82
CA ALA A 168 -11.48 20.94 12.19
C ALA A 168 -10.73 19.59 12.40
N ILE A 169 -11.00 18.55 11.59
CA ILE A 169 -10.29 17.26 11.63
C ILE A 169 -8.93 17.35 10.94
N LYS A 170 -8.79 18.22 9.93
CA LYS A 170 -7.57 18.38 9.10
C LYS A 170 -6.25 18.37 9.91
N PRO A 171 -6.09 19.08 11.05
CA PRO A 171 -4.86 19.02 11.84
C PRO A 171 -4.57 17.64 12.43
N LEU A 172 -5.59 16.87 12.82
CA LEU A 172 -5.44 15.52 13.36
C LEU A 172 -4.99 14.54 12.27
N LEU A 173 -5.66 14.55 11.11
CA LEU A 173 -5.26 13.75 9.94
C LEU A 173 -3.81 14.04 9.51
N ALA A 174 -3.42 15.32 9.48
CA ALA A 174 -2.05 15.72 9.18
C ALA A 174 -1.03 15.16 10.18
N LEU A 175 -1.39 15.08 11.47
CA LEU A 175 -0.51 14.52 12.50
C LEU A 175 -0.35 13.00 12.33
N HIS A 176 -1.40 12.27 11.98
CA HIS A 176 -1.31 10.83 11.68
C HIS A 176 -0.39 10.56 10.49
N GLN A 177 -0.57 11.32 9.40
CA GLN A 177 0.30 11.27 8.23
C GLN A 177 1.76 11.60 8.60
N LEU A 178 1.99 12.65 9.39
CA LEU A 178 3.34 13.04 9.83
C LEU A 178 4.01 11.96 10.67
N LEU A 179 3.27 11.33 11.59
CA LEU A 179 3.77 10.22 12.39
C LEU A 179 4.28 9.10 11.48
N HIS A 180 3.41 8.62 10.59
CA HIS A 180 3.69 7.53 9.66
C HIS A 180 4.85 7.87 8.70
N ALA A 181 4.85 9.10 8.15
CA ALA A 181 5.91 9.63 7.30
C ALA A 181 7.28 9.60 8.00
N SER A 182 7.27 9.78 9.32
CA SER A 182 8.50 9.86 10.12
C SER A 182 9.04 8.51 10.57
N MET A 183 8.26 7.42 10.48
CA MET A 183 8.68 6.10 10.99
C MET A 183 9.91 5.48 10.31
N PRO A 184 10.13 5.63 8.98
CA PRO A 184 11.26 5.00 8.29
C PRO A 184 12.63 5.27 8.89
N ARG A 185 12.83 6.44 9.53
CA ARG A 185 14.11 6.80 10.16
C ARG A 185 14.47 5.93 11.37
N TYR A 186 13.47 5.31 11.99
CA TYR A 186 13.65 4.44 13.15
C TYR A 186 13.78 2.98 12.78
N LEU A 187 13.24 2.58 11.61
CA LEU A 187 13.28 1.19 11.15
C LEU A 187 14.66 0.58 11.33
N PRO A 188 15.80 1.17 10.89
CA PRO A 188 17.12 0.55 11.01
C PRO A 188 17.56 0.16 12.43
N GLN A 189 16.99 0.79 13.45
CA GLN A 189 17.37 0.62 14.84
C GLN A 189 16.49 -0.41 15.56
N LEU A 190 15.34 -0.77 14.96
CA LEU A 190 14.38 -1.68 15.56
C LEU A 190 14.79 -3.16 15.38
N PRO A 191 14.51 -4.01 16.38
CA PRO A 191 14.61 -5.46 16.24
C PRO A 191 13.55 -6.00 15.28
N GLU A 192 13.78 -7.20 14.74
CA GLU A 192 12.93 -7.80 13.69
C GLU A 192 11.46 -7.95 14.11
N ASN A 193 11.20 -8.37 15.37
CA ASN A 193 9.84 -8.49 15.88
C ASN A 193 9.08 -7.15 15.88
N ASP A 194 9.77 -6.05 16.20
CA ASP A 194 9.18 -4.71 16.22
C ASP A 194 8.94 -4.19 14.81
N LEU A 195 9.75 -4.61 13.81
CA LEU A 195 9.49 -4.30 12.40
C LEU A 195 8.19 -4.93 11.92
N THR A 196 7.97 -6.21 12.20
CA THR A 196 6.74 -6.91 11.83
C THR A 196 5.51 -6.30 12.50
N LEU A 197 5.62 -5.99 13.80
CA LEU A 197 4.55 -5.31 14.52
C LEU A 197 4.25 -3.94 13.92
N LEU A 198 5.29 -3.13 13.67
CA LEU A 198 5.12 -1.79 13.11
C LEU A 198 4.49 -1.84 11.73
N LEU A 199 4.87 -2.81 10.90
CA LEU A 199 4.29 -2.99 9.58
C LEU A 199 2.81 -3.39 9.65
N THR A 200 2.44 -4.29 10.57
CA THR A 200 1.03 -4.64 10.82
C THR A 200 0.22 -3.41 11.24
N LEU A 201 0.76 -2.63 12.20
CA LEU A 201 0.14 -1.36 12.61
C LEU A 201 0.05 -0.34 11.47
N SER A 202 0.96 -0.42 10.50
CA SER A 202 0.96 0.43 9.30
C SER A 202 -0.19 0.07 8.37
N GLU A 203 -0.42 -1.22 8.12
CA GLU A 203 -1.56 -1.74 7.34
C GLU A 203 -2.87 -1.32 8.01
N ASP A 204 -3.04 -1.61 9.30
CA ASP A 204 -4.25 -1.23 10.04
C ASP A 204 -4.49 0.29 10.04
N LEU A 205 -3.41 1.08 10.08
CA LEU A 205 -3.49 2.55 10.08
C LEU A 205 -3.95 3.08 8.73
N ILE A 206 -3.51 2.49 7.61
CA ILE A 206 -4.00 2.86 6.28
C ILE A 206 -5.51 2.68 6.21
N ASP A 207 -6.00 1.50 6.59
CA ASP A 207 -7.44 1.21 6.56
C ASP A 207 -8.23 2.18 7.44
N ALA A 208 -7.75 2.47 8.64
CA ALA A 208 -8.40 3.43 9.54
C ALA A 208 -8.28 4.89 9.06
N TYR A 209 -7.25 5.22 8.29
CA TYR A 209 -7.06 6.55 7.69
C TYR A 209 -8.05 6.74 6.55
N ASP A 210 -8.16 5.76 5.66
CA ASP A 210 -9.10 5.71 4.55
C ASP A 210 -10.56 5.74 5.05
N GLU A 211 -10.87 4.98 6.09
CA GLU A 211 -12.18 4.99 6.76
C GLU A 211 -12.52 6.39 7.31
N LEU A 212 -11.56 7.07 7.94
CA LEU A 212 -11.79 8.44 8.44
C LEU A 212 -11.95 9.45 7.30
N VAL A 213 -11.14 9.35 6.23
CA VAL A 213 -11.29 10.21 5.05
C VAL A 213 -12.68 10.01 4.44
N SER A 214 -13.07 8.75 4.22
CA SER A 214 -14.40 8.37 3.71
C SER A 214 -15.54 8.92 4.59
N ALA A 215 -15.43 8.83 5.92
CA ALA A 215 -16.44 9.37 6.83
C ALA A 215 -16.59 10.90 6.76
N THR A 216 -15.63 11.62 6.13
CA THR A 216 -15.71 13.06 5.89
C THR A 216 -16.29 13.45 4.53
N HIS A 217 -16.67 12.48 3.71
CA HIS A 217 -17.43 12.72 2.47
C HIS A 217 -18.84 13.23 2.76
N PRO A 218 -19.55 13.76 1.75
CA PRO A 218 -20.88 14.33 1.90
C PRO A 218 -21.89 13.35 2.51
N GLY A 219 -22.77 13.85 3.39
CA GLY A 219 -23.67 13.00 4.17
C GLY A 219 -23.03 12.50 5.47
N GLN A 220 -22.20 13.34 6.08
CA GLN A 220 -21.39 12.97 7.25
C GLN A 220 -22.24 12.53 8.45
N ASP A 221 -21.87 11.40 9.04
CA ASP A 221 -22.31 11.00 10.37
C ASP A 221 -21.21 11.30 11.41
N GLU A 222 -21.54 12.14 12.40
CA GLU A 222 -20.58 12.54 13.44
C GLU A 222 -20.11 11.36 14.31
N GLU A 223 -20.95 10.36 14.51
CA GLU A 223 -20.61 9.18 15.29
C GLU A 223 -19.69 8.26 14.49
N GLU A 224 -19.89 8.10 13.17
CA GLU A 224 -18.96 7.37 12.29
C GLU A 224 -17.58 8.04 12.25
N ILE A 225 -17.54 9.37 12.06
CA ILE A 225 -16.30 10.15 12.13
C ILE A 225 -15.58 9.92 13.46
N ARG A 226 -16.33 9.97 14.57
CA ARG A 226 -15.79 9.79 15.93
C ARG A 226 -15.20 8.39 16.12
N GLU A 227 -15.86 7.36 15.60
CA GLU A 227 -15.39 5.98 15.67
C GLU A 227 -14.13 5.76 14.83
N ALA A 228 -14.14 6.23 13.58
CA ALA A 228 -12.98 6.18 12.69
C ALA A 228 -11.77 6.92 13.29
N LEU A 229 -11.99 8.14 13.83
CA LEU A 229 -10.96 8.92 14.49
C LEU A 229 -10.41 8.22 15.74
N THR A 230 -11.27 7.58 16.53
CA THR A 230 -10.88 6.82 17.73
C THR A 230 -9.99 5.63 17.34
N ARG A 231 -10.38 4.89 16.30
CA ARG A 231 -9.60 3.76 15.77
C ARG A 231 -8.23 4.22 15.28
N LEU A 232 -8.19 5.27 14.46
CA LEU A 232 -6.95 5.83 13.90
C LEU A 232 -6.01 6.34 15.00
N ARG A 233 -6.57 7.01 16.02
CA ARG A 233 -5.85 7.44 17.23
C ARG A 233 -5.18 6.26 17.91
N ASP A 234 -5.93 5.22 18.23
CA ASP A 234 -5.43 4.11 19.03
C ASP A 234 -4.29 3.38 18.31
N LEU A 235 -4.39 3.23 16.98
CA LEU A 235 -3.32 2.68 16.13
C LEU A 235 -2.08 3.58 16.13
N SER A 236 -2.27 4.90 15.99
CA SER A 236 -1.16 5.86 16.00
C SER A 236 -0.45 5.90 17.34
N LEU A 237 -1.17 5.81 18.46
CA LEU A 237 -0.58 5.74 19.79
C LEU A 237 0.20 4.43 20.01
N LYS A 238 -0.33 3.30 19.52
CA LYS A 238 0.39 2.01 19.52
C LYS A 238 1.67 2.12 18.69
N MET A 239 1.61 2.65 17.48
CA MET A 239 2.77 2.87 16.61
C MET A 239 3.81 3.77 17.28
N ALA A 240 3.38 4.89 17.87
CA ALA A 240 4.22 5.82 18.62
C ALA A 240 4.76 5.25 19.94
N SER A 241 4.30 4.07 20.39
CA SER A 241 4.86 3.39 21.57
C SER A 241 6.03 2.47 21.23
N VAL A 242 6.14 2.03 19.97
CA VAL A 242 7.24 1.19 19.48
C VAL A 242 8.57 1.95 19.46
N VAL A 243 8.51 3.27 19.26
CA VAL A 243 9.70 4.13 19.16
C VAL A 243 9.81 5.06 20.36
N THR A 244 10.94 5.00 21.06
CA THR A 244 11.29 5.94 22.13
C THR A 244 12.21 7.03 21.60
N ASP A 245 11.64 8.13 21.09
CA ASP A 245 12.41 9.27 20.57
C ASP A 245 11.78 10.62 20.95
N LYS A 246 12.61 11.65 21.13
CA LYS A 246 12.18 13.00 21.51
C LYS A 246 11.15 13.58 20.55
N SER A 247 11.25 13.31 19.25
CA SER A 247 10.28 13.84 18.29
C SER A 247 8.93 13.13 18.36
N ILE A 248 8.89 11.87 18.81
CA ILE A 248 7.64 11.14 19.08
C ILE A 248 6.93 11.72 20.31
N TYR A 249 7.67 12.10 21.35
CA TYR A 249 7.08 12.81 22.50
C TYR A 249 6.45 14.14 22.09
N LYS A 250 7.16 14.94 21.28
CA LYS A 250 6.61 16.20 20.75
C LYS A 250 5.37 15.98 19.89
N TRP A 251 5.35 14.92 19.08
CA TRP A 251 4.18 14.54 18.32
C TRP A 251 3.00 14.21 19.24
N LYS A 252 3.21 13.43 20.31
CA LYS A 252 2.16 13.10 21.30
C LYS A 252 1.59 14.36 21.98
N GLU A 253 2.46 15.28 22.41
CA GLU A 253 2.03 16.56 22.99
C GLU A 253 1.17 17.37 22.01
N ARG A 254 1.62 17.48 20.76
CA ARG A 254 0.87 18.21 19.72
C ARG A 254 -0.44 17.52 19.39
N PHE A 255 -0.45 16.20 19.29
CA PHE A 255 -1.63 15.39 19.04
C PHE A 255 -2.68 15.58 20.14
N GLN A 256 -2.26 15.53 21.41
CA GLN A 256 -3.16 15.78 22.54
C GLN A 256 -3.77 17.19 22.49
N GLN A 257 -2.99 18.22 22.16
CA GLN A 257 -3.50 19.59 22.03
C GLN A 257 -4.56 19.72 20.94
N GLU A 258 -4.35 19.11 19.77
CA GLU A 258 -5.33 19.16 18.68
C GLU A 258 -6.57 18.30 19.00
N GLN A 259 -6.40 17.20 19.73
CA GLN A 259 -7.52 16.38 20.19
C GLN A 259 -8.40 17.14 21.19
N GLU A 260 -7.81 17.84 22.16
CA GLU A 260 -8.54 18.66 23.13
C GLU A 260 -9.36 19.76 22.43
N LYS A 261 -8.82 20.38 21.38
CA LYS A 261 -9.55 21.37 20.56
C LYS A 261 -10.73 20.77 19.80
N TRP A 262 -10.56 19.56 19.26
CA TRP A 262 -11.63 18.84 18.57
C TRP A 262 -12.80 18.55 19.52
N GLU A 263 -12.49 18.02 20.71
CA GLU A 263 -13.50 17.72 21.73
C GLU A 263 -14.19 18.99 22.27
N SER A 264 -13.45 20.08 22.46
CA SER A 264 -14.01 21.33 22.98
C SER A 264 -15.04 21.96 22.03
N ARG A 265 -14.92 21.74 20.72
CA ARG A 265 -15.88 22.26 19.73
C ARG A 265 -17.30 21.72 19.98
N LYS A 266 -17.40 20.46 20.44
CA LYS A 266 -18.69 19.84 20.74
C LYS A 266 -19.39 20.52 21.93
N LEU A 267 -18.61 20.94 22.93
CA LEU A 267 -19.14 21.65 24.10
C LEU A 267 -19.68 23.03 23.70
N ASP A 268 -18.98 23.76 22.82
CA ASP A 268 -19.43 25.08 22.37
C ASP A 268 -20.76 25.01 21.59
N MET A 269 -20.94 24.01 20.72
CA MET A 269 -22.18 23.83 19.96
C MET A 269 -23.35 23.31 20.82
N SER A 270 -23.07 22.40 21.76
CA SER A 270 -24.09 21.86 22.68
C SER A 270 -24.64 22.99 23.57
N ASN A 271 -23.75 23.83 24.12
CA ASN A 271 -24.13 24.98 24.94
C ASN A 271 -24.94 26.03 24.16
N LEU A 272 -24.62 26.23 22.88
CA LEU A 272 -25.39 27.12 21.99
C LEU A 272 -26.79 26.57 21.70
N SER A 273 -26.92 25.26 21.49
CA SER A 273 -28.21 24.60 21.24
C SER A 273 -29.11 24.59 22.48
N GLU A 274 -28.53 24.43 23.68
CA GLU A 274 -29.25 24.53 24.95
C GLU A 274 -29.70 25.97 25.22
N ALA A 275 -28.82 26.95 25.00
CA ALA A 275 -29.16 28.36 25.15
C ALA A 275 -30.26 28.84 24.18
N LEU A 276 -30.34 28.25 22.97
CA LEU A 276 -31.41 28.52 22.00
C LEU A 276 -32.72 27.78 22.32
N ARG A 277 -32.71 26.73 23.14
CA ARG A 277 -33.92 26.05 23.62
C ARG A 277 -34.55 26.75 24.84
N ASP A 278 -33.74 27.46 25.61
CA ASP A 278 -34.16 28.20 26.80
C ASP A 278 -34.56 29.67 26.51
N ALA A 279 -34.52 30.10 25.25
CA ALA A 279 -34.90 31.43 24.75
C ALA A 279 -36.25 31.42 24.02
#